data_AF-A0A4Q2Z7Q4-F1
#
_entry.id   AF-A0A4Q2Z7Q4-F1
#
_cell.length_a   1.000
_cell.length_b   1.000
_cell.length_c   1.000
_cell.angle_alpha   90.00
_cell.angle_beta   90.00
_cell.angle_gamma   90.00
#
_symmetry.space_group_name_H-M   'P 1'
#
loop_
_entity.id
_entity.type
_entity.pdbx_description
1 polymer ?
#
loop_
_entity_poly.entity_id
_entity_poly.type
_entity_poly.pdbx_seq_one_letter_code
_entity_poly.pdbx_strand_id
1 'polypeptide(L)'
;MIGTLLVCAALLAVDGDTIKCDGVNMRDMGDGKPFVSGYDTAEISKPKCQEELELGRAATAAMSELLPGASVYDSGKRDRYGRPLVSVRLSDGRSVGT
;
A
#
# COMPACT_ATOMS: atom_id res chain seq x y z
N MET A 1 -10.17 9.25 6.00
CA MET A 1 -9.48 10.27 6.82
C MET A 1 -8.82 11.25 5.88
N ILE A 2 -8.74 12.53 6.23
CA ILE A 2 -7.95 13.51 5.49
C ILE A 2 -6.55 13.47 6.10
N GLY A 3 -5.61 12.80 5.42
CA GLY A 3 -4.19 12.80 5.76
C GLY A 3 -3.44 13.92 5.04
N THR A 4 -2.13 14.04 5.30
CA THR A 4 -1.27 14.96 4.55
C THR A 4 -0.97 14.36 3.17
N LEU A 5 -1.26 15.10 2.10
CA LEU A 5 -0.91 14.66 0.75
C LEU A 5 0.61 14.58 0.60
N LEU A 6 1.11 13.42 0.21
CA LEU A 6 2.50 13.20 -0.15
C LEU A 6 2.65 13.31 -1.67
N VAL A 7 3.71 13.98 -2.11
CA VAL A 7 4.12 14.03 -3.51
C VAL A 7 5.39 13.20 -3.65
N CYS A 8 5.34 12.19 -4.51
CA CYS A 8 6.45 11.29 -4.79
C CYS A 8 6.96 11.54 -6.21
N ALA A 9 8.28 11.62 -6.40
CA ALA A 9 8.86 11.61 -7.74
C ALA A 9 8.71 10.23 -8.41
N ALA A 10 8.80 9.16 -7.61
CA ALA A 10 8.51 7.80 -8.02
C ALA A 10 7.61 7.09 -7.00
N LEU A 11 6.54 6.48 -7.48
CA LEU A 11 5.62 5.67 -6.70
C LEU A 11 5.56 4.26 -7.31
N LEU A 12 5.95 3.26 -6.53
CA LEU A 12 6.10 1.87 -6.98
C LEU A 12 5.43 0.91 -6.00
N ALA A 13 4.91 -0.22 -6.50
CA ALA A 13 4.49 -1.32 -5.64
C ALA A 13 5.73 -2.09 -5.16
N VAL A 14 5.74 -2.47 -3.89
CA VAL A 14 6.72 -3.40 -3.32
C VAL A 14 6.10 -4.79 -3.25
N ASP A 15 4.88 -4.85 -2.72
CA ASP A 15 3.99 -6.02 -2.69
C ASP A 15 2.53 -5.52 -2.68
N GLY A 16 1.57 -6.37 -2.32
CA GLY A 16 0.15 -6.06 -2.44
C GLY A 16 -0.40 -5.05 -1.43
N ASP A 17 0.28 -4.78 -0.31
CA ASP A 17 -0.12 -3.78 0.69
C ASP A 17 0.99 -2.76 1.03
N THR A 18 2.17 -2.93 0.44
CA THR A 18 3.32 -2.04 0.60
C THR A 18 3.66 -1.33 -0.70
N ILE A 19 3.75 0.00 -0.61
CA ILE A 19 4.21 0.87 -1.70
C ILE A 19 5.52 1.55 -1.33
N LYS A 20 6.25 2.05 -2.32
CA LYS A 20 7.48 2.82 -2.15
C LYS A 20 7.33 4.19 -2.79
N CYS A 21 7.50 5.23 -1.99
CA CYS A 21 7.55 6.63 -2.42
C CYS A 21 8.98 7.14 -2.18
N ASP A 22 9.68 7.51 -3.25
CA ASP A 22 11.04 8.09 -3.20
C ASP A 22 12.01 7.32 -2.27
N GLY A 23 11.96 5.99 -2.32
CA GLY A 23 12.82 5.11 -1.52
C GLY A 23 12.24 4.68 -0.16
N VAL A 24 11.16 5.31 0.30
CA VAL A 24 10.52 4.98 1.59
C VAL A 24 9.39 3.98 1.39
N ASN A 25 9.49 2.83 2.06
CA ASN A 25 8.40 1.84 2.10
C ASN A 25 7.29 2.32 3.03
N MET A 26 6.04 2.29 2.54
CA MET A 26 4.84 2.71 3.26
C MET A 26 3.79 1.61 3.15
N ARG A 27 3.03 1.40 4.22
CA ARG A 27 1.94 0.41 4.24
C ARG A 27 0.62 1.12 3.92
N ASP A 28 -0.02 0.72 2.84
CA ASP A 28 -1.37 1.16 2.53
C ASP A 28 -2.37 0.49 3.48
N MET A 29 -3.34 1.28 3.94
CA MET A 29 -4.43 0.81 4.80
C MET A 29 -5.75 0.71 4.04
N GLY A 30 -5.78 1.16 2.78
CA GLY A 30 -6.98 1.29 1.99
C GLY A 30 -8.00 2.24 2.62
N ASP A 31 -9.23 1.77 2.84
CA ASP A 31 -10.28 2.51 3.56
C ASP A 31 -10.18 2.44 5.09
N GLY A 32 -9.14 1.75 5.59
CA GLY A 32 -8.91 1.53 7.00
C GLY A 32 -8.44 2.76 7.80
N LYS A 33 -8.11 2.51 9.06
CA LYS A 33 -7.56 3.50 9.99
C LYS A 33 -6.37 2.94 10.76
N PRO A 34 -5.35 3.77 11.06
CA PRO A 34 -4.16 3.36 11.80
C PRO A 34 -4.52 2.60 13.06
N PHE A 35 -3.96 1.40 13.21
CA PHE A 35 -4.11 0.53 14.37
C PHE A 35 -5.55 0.09 14.67
N VAL A 36 -6.47 0.25 13.72
CA VAL A 36 -7.88 -0.18 13.85
C VAL A 36 -8.23 -1.16 12.74
N SER A 37 -7.96 -0.79 11.49
CA SER A 37 -8.33 -1.58 10.33
C SER A 37 -7.43 -1.28 9.13
N GLY A 38 -7.42 -2.21 8.19
CA GLY A 38 -6.70 -2.15 6.94
C GLY A 38 -6.78 -3.51 6.27
N TYR A 39 -5.87 -3.75 5.33
CA TYR A 39 -5.72 -5.04 4.68
C TYR A 39 -4.27 -5.52 4.79
N ASP A 40 -4.06 -6.80 4.53
CA ASP A 40 -2.77 -7.48 4.59
C ASP A 40 -2.79 -8.50 3.44
N THR A 41 -1.90 -8.33 2.47
CA THR A 41 -1.86 -9.21 1.31
C THR A 41 -0.96 -10.42 1.55
N ALA A 42 -1.17 -11.48 0.77
CA ALA A 42 -0.33 -12.67 0.80
C ALA A 42 1.14 -12.33 0.57
N GLU A 43 2.03 -12.99 1.32
CA GLU A 43 3.44 -12.61 1.36
C GLU A 43 4.26 -13.17 0.19
N ILE A 44 5.04 -12.30 -0.46
CA ILE A 44 5.93 -12.70 -1.57
C ILE A 44 7.35 -12.99 -1.10
N SER A 45 7.77 -12.42 0.03
CA SER A 45 9.17 -12.47 0.49
C SER A 45 9.52 -13.79 1.19
N LYS A 46 8.56 -14.32 1.96
CA LYS A 46 8.67 -15.59 2.70
C LYS A 46 7.33 -16.34 2.70
N PRO A 47 6.84 -16.75 1.52
CA PRO A 47 5.60 -17.51 1.42
C PRO A 47 5.72 -18.86 2.15
N LYS A 48 4.63 -19.29 2.77
CA LYS A 48 4.52 -20.61 3.42
C LYS A 48 4.19 -21.72 2.42
N CYS A 49 3.55 -21.38 1.30
CA CYS A 49 3.23 -22.29 0.21
C CYS A 49 3.21 -21.59 -1.16
N GLN A 50 3.15 -22.38 -2.25
CA GLN A 50 3.19 -21.86 -3.63
C GLN A 50 1.93 -21.05 -3.96
N GLU A 51 0.78 -21.45 -3.44
CA GLU A 51 -0.50 -20.78 -3.64
C GLU A 51 -0.51 -19.38 -3.00
N GLU A 52 0.11 -19.23 -1.82
CA GLU A 52 0.30 -17.92 -1.18
C GLU A 52 1.17 -17.00 -2.03
N LEU A 53 2.28 -17.54 -2.57
CA LEU A 53 3.18 -16.78 -3.44
C LEU A 53 2.48 -16.30 -4.71
N GLU A 54 1.65 -17.14 -5.32
CA GLU A 54 0.89 -16.78 -6.52
C GLU A 54 -0.14 -15.68 -6.24
N LEU A 55 -0.86 -15.77 -5.13
CA LEU A 55 -1.77 -14.71 -4.68
C LEU A 55 -1.03 -13.40 -4.38
N GLY A 56 0.13 -13.47 -3.73
CA GLY A 56 0.95 -12.30 -3.43
C GLY A 56 1.48 -11.62 -4.70
N ARG A 57 1.91 -12.41 -5.69
CA ARG A 57 2.32 -11.89 -7.01
C ARG A 57 1.16 -11.24 -7.75
N ALA A 58 -0.03 -11.86 -7.73
CA ALA A 58 -1.22 -11.29 -8.35
C ALA A 58 -1.60 -9.95 -7.71
N ALA A 59 -1.57 -9.87 -6.37
CA ALA A 59 -1.83 -8.62 -5.65
C ALA A 59 -0.79 -7.53 -5.96
N THR A 60 0.50 -7.91 -6.03
CA THR A 60 1.59 -6.98 -6.39
C THR A 60 1.44 -6.43 -7.81
N ALA A 61 1.06 -7.29 -8.76
CA ALA A 61 0.81 -6.90 -10.14
C ALA A 61 -0.39 -5.93 -10.23
N ALA A 62 -1.51 -6.27 -9.58
CA ALA A 62 -2.69 -5.41 -9.52
C ALA A 62 -2.35 -4.04 -8.89
N MET A 63 -1.59 -4.01 -7.80
CA MET A 63 -1.18 -2.74 -7.19
C MET A 63 -0.30 -1.93 -8.14
N SER A 64 0.65 -2.56 -8.83
CA SER A 64 1.51 -1.88 -9.81
C SER A 64 0.73 -1.21 -10.94
N GLU A 65 -0.38 -1.81 -11.37
CA GLU A 65 -1.27 -1.25 -12.41
C GLU A 65 -2.12 -0.08 -11.90
N LEU A 66 -2.43 -0.05 -10.60
CA LEU A 66 -3.31 0.95 -9.98
C LEU A 66 -2.59 2.22 -9.50
N LEU A 67 -1.28 2.13 -9.21
CA LEU A 67 -0.51 3.26 -8.69
C LEU A 67 -0.32 4.45 -9.64
N PRO A 68 -0.22 4.28 -10.98
CA PRO A 68 -0.08 5.42 -11.89
C PRO A 68 -1.21 6.44 -11.73
N GLY A 69 -0.87 7.66 -11.31
CA GLY A 69 -1.84 8.75 -11.08
C GLY A 69 -2.56 8.69 -9.73
N ALA A 70 -2.22 7.73 -8.86
CA ALA A 70 -2.76 7.66 -7.51
C ALA A 70 -2.17 8.74 -6.59
N SER A 71 -2.97 9.20 -5.63
CA SER A 71 -2.58 10.13 -4.58
C SER A 71 -2.32 9.37 -3.27
N VAL A 72 -1.25 9.73 -2.56
CA VAL A 72 -0.88 9.09 -1.29
C VAL A 72 -1.11 10.07 -0.14
N TYR A 73 -1.83 9.63 0.89
CA TYR A 73 -2.12 10.44 2.08
C TYR A 73 -1.47 9.83 3.31
N ASP A 74 -0.54 10.55 3.95
CA ASP A 74 0.07 10.16 5.23
C ASP A 74 -0.90 10.41 6.38
N SER A 75 -1.12 9.38 7.20
CA SER A 75 -1.89 9.50 8.45
C SER A 75 -1.13 10.15 9.61
N GLY A 76 0.18 10.36 9.46
CA GLY A 76 1.09 10.79 10.53
C GLY A 76 1.43 9.68 11.52
N LYS A 77 0.99 8.44 11.27
CA LYS A 77 1.29 7.26 12.09
C LYS A 77 2.28 6.34 11.39
N ARG A 78 2.96 5.52 12.18
CA ARG A 78 3.96 4.55 11.71
C ARG A 78 3.64 3.17 12.27
N ASP A 79 3.90 2.12 11.49
CA ASP A 79 3.80 0.75 11.99
C ASP A 79 4.95 0.41 12.95
N ARG A 80 4.96 -0.82 13.49
CA ARG A 80 6.01 -1.29 14.42
C ARG A 80 7.42 -1.32 13.82
N TYR A 81 7.54 -1.25 12.50
CA TYR A 81 8.80 -1.25 11.75
C TYR A 81 9.20 0.17 11.31
N GLY A 82 8.43 1.19 11.70
CA GLY A 82 8.68 2.58 11.34
C GLY A 82 8.16 2.97 9.95
N ARG A 83 7.39 2.11 9.25
CA ARG A 83 6.82 2.45 7.93
C ARG A 83 5.64 3.41 8.09
N PRO A 84 5.53 4.47 7.26
CA PRO A 84 4.32 5.28 7.16
C PRO A 84 3.07 4.43 6.92
N LEU A 85 2.03 4.71 7.71
CA LEU A 85 0.69 4.20 7.49
C LEU A 85 -0.05 5.21 6.61
N VAL A 86 -0.35 4.81 5.38
CA VAL A 86 -0.89 5.70 4.35
C VAL A 86 -2.25 5.21 3.84
N SER A 87 -2.98 6.09 3.17
CA SER A 87 -4.12 5.73 2.32
C SER A 87 -3.79 6.12 0.89
N VAL A 88 -3.88 5.16 -0.03
CA VAL A 88 -3.68 5.41 -1.47
C VAL A 88 -5.04 5.54 -2.16
N ARG A 89 -5.22 6.63 -2.91
CA ARG A 89 -6.47 6.96 -3.60
C ARG A 89 -6.26 7.04 -5.11
N LEU A 90 -7.08 6.33 -5.85
CA LEU A 90 -7.16 6.43 -7.30
C LEU A 90 -7.69 7.81 -7.73
N SER A 91 -7.53 8.15 -9.01
CA SER A 91 -8.03 9.39 -9.58
C SER A 91 -9.55 9.56 -9.47
N ASP A 92 -10.29 8.45 -9.35
CA ASP A 92 -11.74 8.43 -9.14
C ASP A 92 -12.15 8.50 -7.66
N GLY A 93 -11.18 8.59 -6.74
CA GLY A 93 -11.39 8.72 -5.29
C GLY A 93 -11.50 7.38 -4.54
N ARG A 94 -11.56 6.24 -5.24
CA ARG A 94 -11.56 4.92 -4.58
C ARG A 94 -10.21 4.64 -3.93
N SER A 95 -10.25 3.81 -2.88
CA SER A 95 -9.04 3.26 -2.28
C SER A 95 -8.43 2.20 -3.21
N VAL A 96 -7.10 2.06 -3.22
CA VAL A 96 -6.43 0.99 -3.98
C VAL A 96 -6.73 -0.38 -3.37
N GLY A 97 -6.81 -0.49 -2.04
CA GLY A 97 -7.16 -1.72 -1.33
C GLY A 97 -8.65 -1.85 -0.95
N THR A 98 -9.57 -1.65 -1.91
CA THR A 98 -11.02 -1.89 -1.74
C THR A 98 -11.40 -3.32 -2.10
#